data_AF-A0A0K2Y6K7-F1
#
_entry.id   AF-A0A0K2Y6K7-F1
#
_cell.length_a   1.000
_cell.length_b   1.000
_cell.length_c   1.000
_cell.angle_alpha   90.00
_cell.angle_beta   90.00
_cell.angle_gamma   90.00
#
_symmetry.space_group_name_H-M   'P 1'
#
loop_
_entity.id
_entity.type
_entity.pdbx_description
1 polymer ?
#
loop_
_entity_poly.entity_id
_entity_poly.type
_entity_poly.pdbx_seq_one_letter_code
_entity_poly.pdbx_strand_id
1 'polypeptide(L)'
;MPNLFVFDNVISSFGNTEENFEVLLNYADTETQPTPWYNQRDLGDIFNLAGYSTFWLDNQYPARDNSATELLPRRFKVVLRTSSFNTDDLDLVDLFNAKVRPKMGNKNFIAFHLIGNHLIYTERFPKSYTKFTPKDIDYKNLKVKNDKDKQIVADYVNSLYYTDHVLSEIFKLFKDKDTIIFYLSDHAQDIFQSGNTYGHKCSQYGVEIPFMVYVTDTFKQKHPEKVKLIAKAVHKPFMSDDLIHTLLPIVGIHTKDNLESKDLFSPKFDTHRKRVYCGHLEYHAP
;
A
#
# COMPACT_ATOMS: atom_id res chain seq x y z
N MET A 1 22.81 2.10 8.54
CA MET A 1 21.65 2.49 7.72
C MET A 1 20.41 1.83 8.31
N PRO A 2 19.28 2.55 8.41
CA PRO A 2 18.02 2.00 8.93
C PRO A 2 17.51 0.86 8.03
N ASN A 3 16.63 0.02 8.59
CA ASN A 3 15.94 -1.03 7.84
C ASN A 3 14.63 -0.55 7.24
N LEU A 4 14.06 0.53 7.80
CA LEU A 4 12.81 1.14 7.37
C LEU A 4 13.10 2.51 6.77
N PHE A 5 12.57 2.74 5.57
CA PHE A 5 12.61 4.00 4.84
C PHE A 5 11.18 4.50 4.68
N VAL A 6 10.88 5.67 5.25
CA VAL A 6 9.56 6.30 5.20
C VAL A 6 9.59 7.40 4.17
N PHE A 7 8.68 7.37 3.21
CA PHE A 7 8.56 8.36 2.16
C PHE A 7 7.51 9.39 2.55
N ASP A 8 7.84 10.66 2.43
CA ASP A 8 7.04 11.76 2.98
C ASP A 8 6.24 12.55 1.93
N ASN A 9 6.32 12.16 0.66
CA ASN A 9 5.70 12.88 -0.45
C ASN A 9 5.04 11.94 -1.46
N VAL A 10 4.16 11.05 -0.97
CA VAL A 10 3.48 10.04 -1.80
C VAL A 10 1.98 10.24 -1.79
N ILE A 11 1.37 10.12 -2.97
CA ILE A 11 -0.09 10.13 -3.11
C ILE A 11 -0.60 8.90 -3.84
N SER A 12 -1.85 8.52 -3.57
CA SER A 12 -2.61 7.60 -4.41
C SER A 12 -3.18 8.31 -5.63
N SER A 13 -3.57 7.53 -6.64
CA SER A 13 -4.21 8.04 -7.85
C SER A 13 -5.68 8.36 -7.63
N PHE A 14 -6.36 7.65 -6.72
CA PHE A 14 -7.77 7.85 -6.40
C PHE A 14 -8.01 7.80 -4.88
N GLY A 15 -9.11 8.40 -4.43
CA GLY A 15 -9.53 8.42 -3.02
C GLY A 15 -10.46 7.27 -2.60
N ASN A 16 -10.43 6.16 -3.33
CA ASN A 16 -11.21 4.94 -3.06
C ASN A 16 -10.49 3.70 -3.65
N THR A 17 -10.84 2.52 -3.14
CA THR A 17 -10.18 1.24 -3.49
C THR A 17 -10.41 0.81 -4.94
N GLU A 18 -11.64 0.86 -5.44
CA GLU A 18 -12.01 0.27 -6.73
C GLU A 18 -11.24 0.92 -7.89
N GLU A 19 -11.33 2.24 -8.03
CA GLU A 19 -10.59 2.96 -9.07
C GLU A 19 -9.08 2.90 -8.87
N ASN A 20 -8.60 2.87 -7.62
CA ASN A 20 -7.16 2.83 -7.37
C ASN A 20 -6.55 1.47 -7.77
N PHE A 21 -7.26 0.37 -7.56
CA PHE A 21 -6.80 -0.96 -8.00
C PHE A 21 -6.68 -1.08 -9.52
N GLU A 22 -7.43 -0.28 -10.30
CA GLU A 22 -7.29 -0.24 -11.75
C GLU A 22 -5.92 0.29 -12.23
N VAL A 23 -5.18 1.02 -11.39
CA VAL A 23 -3.88 1.61 -11.74
C VAL A 23 -2.72 1.17 -10.85
N LEU A 24 -3.00 0.69 -9.63
CA LEU A 24 -1.98 0.43 -8.61
C LEU A 24 -0.99 -0.69 -8.95
N LEU A 25 -1.48 -1.78 -9.57
CA LEU A 25 -0.73 -3.03 -9.70
C LEU A 25 -0.31 -3.36 -11.14
N ASN A 26 -0.58 -2.46 -12.08
CA ASN A 26 -0.32 -2.64 -13.51
C ASN A 26 0.26 -1.36 -14.10
N TYR A 27 0.49 -1.31 -15.41
CA TYR A 27 1.13 -0.17 -16.08
C TYR A 27 0.20 1.03 -16.36
N ALA A 28 -1.04 1.01 -15.87
CA ALA A 28 -1.98 2.08 -16.10
C ALA A 28 -1.69 3.20 -15.11
N ASP A 29 -1.92 4.43 -15.55
CA ASP A 29 -1.80 5.63 -14.72
C ASP A 29 -2.97 6.57 -14.99
N THR A 30 -3.01 7.68 -14.27
CA THR A 30 -4.10 8.67 -14.42
C THR A 30 -4.00 9.52 -15.69
N GLU A 31 -2.89 9.46 -16.43
CA GLU A 31 -2.55 10.38 -17.51
C GLU A 31 -2.71 9.74 -18.91
N THR A 32 -2.49 8.43 -19.02
CA THR A 32 -2.16 7.76 -20.27
C THR A 32 -2.94 6.46 -20.50
N GLN A 33 -4.26 6.40 -20.23
CA GLN A 33 -5.02 5.17 -20.51
C GLN A 33 -5.70 5.11 -21.90
N PRO A 34 -5.02 4.71 -23.00
CA PRO A 34 -5.73 4.14 -24.15
C PRO A 34 -6.02 2.64 -23.93
N THR A 35 -5.27 1.96 -23.06
CA THR A 35 -5.42 0.51 -22.81
C THR A 35 -6.09 0.28 -21.46
N PRO A 36 -7.25 -0.39 -21.41
CA PRO A 36 -7.91 -0.71 -20.15
C PRO A 36 -7.05 -1.62 -19.27
N TRP A 37 -7.09 -1.40 -17.95
CA TRP A 37 -6.29 -2.13 -16.95
C TRP A 37 -6.34 -3.66 -17.10
N TYR A 38 -7.51 -4.22 -17.43
CA TYR A 38 -7.72 -5.68 -17.58
C TYR A 38 -7.06 -6.28 -18.83
N ASN A 39 -6.61 -5.44 -19.76
CA ASN A 39 -5.81 -5.84 -20.93
C ASN A 39 -4.30 -5.66 -20.71
N GLN A 40 -3.90 -5.10 -19.57
CA GLN A 40 -2.50 -4.92 -19.21
C GLN A 40 -1.99 -6.08 -18.36
N ARG A 41 -0.67 -6.28 -18.34
CA ARG A 41 -0.04 -7.18 -17.40
C ARG A 41 0.09 -6.48 -16.04
N ASP A 42 -0.25 -7.20 -14.99
CA ASP A 42 -0.05 -6.75 -13.61
C ASP A 42 1.19 -7.40 -12.97
N LEU A 43 1.46 -7.03 -11.72
CA LEU A 43 2.55 -7.62 -10.94
C LEU A 43 2.42 -9.15 -10.83
N GLY A 44 1.22 -9.69 -10.63
CA GLY A 44 0.99 -11.14 -10.51
C GLY A 44 1.43 -11.89 -11.77
N ASP A 45 0.98 -11.43 -12.94
CA ASP A 45 1.37 -11.95 -14.24
C ASP A 45 2.90 -11.90 -14.46
N ILE A 46 3.51 -10.73 -14.20
CA ILE A 46 4.93 -10.51 -14.49
C ILE A 46 5.82 -11.34 -13.57
N PHE A 47 5.52 -11.39 -12.27
CA PHE A 47 6.28 -12.23 -11.34
C PHE A 47 6.14 -13.73 -11.67
N ASN A 48 4.97 -14.17 -12.13
CA ASN A 48 4.78 -15.53 -12.61
C ASN A 48 5.68 -15.84 -13.81
N LEU A 49 5.72 -14.95 -14.81
CA LEU A 49 6.57 -15.08 -15.99
C LEU A 49 8.07 -15.03 -15.62
N ALA A 50 8.44 -14.26 -14.60
CA ALA A 50 9.81 -14.18 -14.08
C ALA A 50 10.21 -15.40 -13.21
N GLY A 51 9.33 -16.40 -13.08
CA GLY A 51 9.62 -17.65 -12.38
C GLY A 51 9.48 -17.58 -10.85
N TYR A 52 8.76 -16.59 -10.31
CA TYR A 52 8.47 -16.49 -8.88
C TYR A 52 7.29 -17.39 -8.50
N SER A 53 7.29 -17.88 -7.26
CA SER A 53 6.06 -18.34 -6.60
C SER A 53 5.28 -17.12 -6.12
N THR A 54 4.05 -16.94 -6.60
CA THR A 54 3.24 -15.76 -6.31
C THR A 54 2.08 -16.12 -5.38
N PHE A 55 1.89 -15.33 -4.33
CA PHE A 55 0.86 -15.52 -3.31
C PHE A 55 0.12 -14.22 -3.06
N TRP A 56 -1.20 -14.28 -2.98
CA TRP A 56 -2.06 -13.19 -2.53
C TRP A 56 -2.80 -13.66 -1.28
N LEU A 57 -2.59 -12.98 -0.15
CA LEU A 57 -3.34 -13.20 1.08
C LEU A 57 -4.25 -12.00 1.29
N ASP A 58 -5.56 -12.25 1.32
CA ASP A 58 -6.58 -11.21 1.35
C ASP A 58 -7.36 -11.23 2.65
N ASN A 59 -7.43 -10.08 3.33
CA ASN A 59 -8.33 -9.85 4.44
C ASN A 59 -9.50 -8.91 4.07
N GLN A 60 -9.53 -8.44 2.82
CA GLN A 60 -10.63 -7.64 2.30
C GLN A 60 -11.48 -8.50 1.36
N TYR A 61 -12.74 -8.73 1.75
CA TYR A 61 -13.66 -9.41 0.85
C TYR A 61 -14.05 -8.48 -0.31
N PRO A 62 -14.00 -8.98 -1.56
CA PRO A 62 -14.37 -8.17 -2.72
C PRO A 62 -15.82 -7.74 -2.61
N ALA A 63 -16.11 -6.49 -2.95
CA ALA A 63 -17.48 -5.98 -2.94
C ALA A 63 -18.31 -6.55 -4.11
N ARG A 64 -17.66 -6.94 -5.21
CA ARG A 64 -18.28 -7.43 -6.46
C ARG A 64 -17.38 -8.42 -7.19
N ASP A 65 -17.97 -9.44 -7.81
CA ASP A 65 -17.21 -10.51 -8.51
C ASP A 65 -16.42 -10.06 -9.74
N ASN A 66 -16.73 -8.87 -10.29
CA ASN A 66 -16.11 -8.31 -11.49
C ASN A 66 -15.25 -7.05 -11.21
N SER A 67 -15.01 -6.74 -9.94
CA SER A 67 -14.14 -5.64 -9.51
C SER A 67 -12.67 -5.92 -9.82
N ALA A 68 -11.86 -4.86 -9.89
CA ALA A 68 -10.41 -4.99 -9.97
C ALA A 68 -9.84 -5.71 -8.72
N THR A 69 -10.43 -5.44 -7.55
CA THR A 69 -10.09 -6.08 -6.27
C THR A 69 -10.34 -7.59 -6.26
N GLU A 70 -11.26 -8.11 -7.07
CA GLU A 70 -11.47 -9.55 -7.24
C GLU A 70 -10.64 -10.17 -8.39
N LEU A 71 -10.45 -9.45 -9.49
CA LEU A 71 -9.86 -10.00 -10.71
C LEU A 71 -8.32 -9.99 -10.71
N LEU A 72 -7.68 -8.97 -10.12
CA LEU A 72 -6.22 -8.89 -10.04
C LEU A 72 -5.60 -10.00 -9.18
N PRO A 73 -6.14 -10.35 -7.99
CA PRO A 73 -5.62 -11.48 -7.20
C PRO A 73 -5.59 -12.78 -7.97
N ARG A 74 -6.55 -13.03 -8.88
CA ARG A 74 -6.62 -14.26 -9.70
C ARG A 74 -5.45 -14.40 -10.68
N ARG A 75 -4.64 -13.36 -10.89
CA ARG A 75 -3.38 -13.42 -11.67
C ARG A 75 -2.23 -14.03 -10.86
N PHE A 76 -2.38 -14.21 -9.55
CA PHE A 76 -1.40 -14.89 -8.70
C PHE A 76 -1.63 -16.42 -8.72
N LYS A 77 -0.57 -17.21 -8.48
CA LYS A 77 -0.63 -18.68 -8.47
C LYS A 77 -1.47 -19.22 -7.31
N VAL A 78 -1.42 -18.54 -6.16
CA VAL A 78 -2.15 -18.94 -4.96
C VAL A 78 -2.83 -17.71 -4.39
N VAL A 79 -4.16 -17.78 -4.25
CA VAL A 79 -4.97 -16.78 -3.56
C VAL A 79 -5.57 -17.42 -2.31
N LEU A 80 -5.35 -16.79 -1.17
CA LEU A 80 -5.88 -17.20 0.12
C LEU A 80 -6.66 -16.03 0.70
N ARG A 81 -7.81 -16.31 1.32
CA ARG A 81 -8.64 -15.30 1.96
C ARG A 81 -8.83 -15.67 3.42
N THR A 82 -8.96 -14.67 4.29
CA THR A 82 -9.43 -14.86 5.66
C THR A 82 -10.91 -15.27 5.66
N SER A 83 -11.53 -15.45 6.84
CA SER A 83 -12.87 -16.02 6.98
C SER A 83 -14.03 -15.03 6.96
N SER A 84 -13.76 -13.73 7.17
CA SER A 84 -14.79 -12.68 7.19
C SER A 84 -14.20 -11.27 6.99
N PHE A 85 -15.04 -10.29 6.64
CA PHE A 85 -14.63 -8.88 6.52
C PHE A 85 -14.19 -8.24 7.85
N ASN A 86 -14.65 -8.77 8.99
CA ASN A 86 -14.29 -8.30 10.32
C ASN A 86 -13.15 -9.13 10.95
N THR A 87 -12.44 -9.89 10.12
CA THR A 87 -11.30 -10.66 10.60
C THR A 87 -10.13 -9.71 10.85
N ASP A 88 -9.37 -9.99 11.89
CA ASP A 88 -8.19 -9.22 12.26
C ASP A 88 -7.10 -9.34 11.18
N ASP A 89 -6.42 -8.24 10.83
CA ASP A 89 -5.31 -8.28 9.87
C ASP A 89 -4.14 -9.16 10.34
N LEU A 90 -3.98 -9.39 11.65
CA LEU A 90 -3.01 -10.36 12.17
C LEU A 90 -3.29 -11.80 11.72
N ASP A 91 -4.53 -12.16 11.37
CA ASP A 91 -4.85 -13.50 10.87
C ASP A 91 -4.16 -13.80 9.53
N LEU A 92 -3.74 -12.77 8.78
CA LEU A 92 -2.92 -12.95 7.59
C LEU A 92 -1.52 -13.50 7.92
N VAL A 93 -0.97 -13.17 9.09
CA VAL A 93 0.31 -13.70 9.59
C VAL A 93 0.18 -15.20 9.86
N ASP A 94 -0.93 -15.60 10.51
CA ASP A 94 -1.23 -17.01 10.78
C ASP A 94 -1.50 -17.78 9.49
N LEU A 95 -2.28 -17.20 8.58
CA LEU A 95 -2.57 -17.77 7.26
C LEU A 95 -1.29 -17.94 6.44
N PHE A 96 -0.37 -16.96 6.49
CA PHE A 96 0.95 -17.07 5.87
C PHE A 96 1.73 -18.25 6.43
N ASN A 97 1.85 -18.35 7.76
CA ASN A 97 2.61 -19.41 8.41
C ASN A 97 2.05 -20.81 8.09
N ALA A 98 0.72 -20.94 8.06
CA ALA A 98 0.05 -22.21 7.83
C ALA A 98 0.04 -22.65 6.35
N LYS A 99 -0.11 -21.70 5.40
CA LYS A 99 -0.44 -22.03 4.00
C LYS A 99 0.57 -21.55 2.97
N VAL A 100 1.31 -20.48 3.25
CA VAL A 100 2.30 -19.90 2.32
C VAL A 100 3.70 -20.36 2.64
N ARG A 101 4.15 -20.22 3.89
CA ARG A 101 5.50 -20.60 4.34
C ARG A 101 5.94 -22.00 3.88
N PRO A 102 5.10 -23.06 3.95
CA PRO A 102 5.49 -24.40 3.49
C PRO A 102 5.61 -24.54 1.96
N LYS A 103 5.05 -23.60 1.19
CA LYS A 103 5.00 -23.62 -0.29
C LYS A 103 5.99 -22.64 -0.92
N MET A 104 6.74 -21.88 -0.12
CA MET A 104 7.70 -20.91 -0.62
C MET A 104 8.80 -21.61 -1.43
N GLY A 105 9.13 -21.04 -2.59
CA GLY A 105 10.25 -21.47 -3.42
C GLY A 105 11.51 -20.62 -3.19
N ASN A 106 12.44 -20.69 -4.13
CA ASN A 106 13.67 -19.87 -4.11
C ASN A 106 13.41 -18.38 -4.35
N LYS A 107 12.36 -18.05 -5.13
CA LYS A 107 11.92 -16.69 -5.43
C LYS A 107 10.42 -16.59 -5.14
N ASN A 108 10.01 -15.63 -4.31
CA ASN A 108 8.63 -15.48 -3.89
C ASN A 108 8.20 -14.02 -4.03
N PHE A 109 6.97 -13.81 -4.51
CA PHE A 109 6.28 -12.53 -4.44
C PHE A 109 4.98 -12.76 -3.65
N ILE A 110 4.82 -12.02 -2.55
CA ILE A 110 3.75 -12.25 -1.58
C ILE A 110 3.08 -10.90 -1.36
N ALA A 111 1.80 -10.81 -1.71
CA ALA A 111 0.96 -9.65 -1.43
C ALA A 111 0.12 -9.94 -0.18
N PHE A 112 0.20 -9.06 0.81
CA PHE A 112 -0.70 -9.01 1.95
C PHE A 112 -1.67 -7.86 1.72
N HIS A 113 -2.94 -8.17 1.50
CA HIS A 113 -3.98 -7.18 1.31
C HIS A 113 -4.77 -7.03 2.61
N LEU A 114 -4.49 -5.94 3.32
CA LEU A 114 -5.03 -5.63 4.63
C LEU A 114 -6.42 -4.98 4.50
N ILE A 115 -7.30 -5.16 5.48
CA ILE A 115 -8.46 -4.27 5.64
C ILE A 115 -8.02 -2.88 6.14
N GLY A 116 -6.93 -2.85 6.92
CA GLY A 116 -6.27 -1.63 7.37
C GLY A 116 -7.23 -0.70 8.11
N ASN A 117 -7.23 0.57 7.71
CA ASN A 117 -7.96 1.63 8.39
C ASN A 117 -9.30 1.94 7.71
N HIS A 118 -9.98 0.91 7.18
CA HIS A 118 -11.30 1.05 6.56
C HIS A 118 -12.37 1.49 7.57
N LEU A 119 -13.40 2.20 7.09
CA LEU A 119 -14.50 2.76 7.88
C LEU A 119 -15.14 1.77 8.86
N ILE A 120 -15.60 2.32 9.99
CA ILE A 120 -15.86 1.65 11.28
C ILE A 120 -14.54 1.27 11.95
N TYR A 121 -13.73 2.29 12.26
CA TYR A 121 -12.35 2.13 12.72
C TYR A 121 -12.22 1.31 14.01
N THR A 122 -13.24 1.30 14.88
CA THR A 122 -13.27 0.50 16.11
C THR A 122 -13.27 -1.01 15.88
N GLU A 123 -13.61 -1.46 14.68
CA GLU A 123 -13.55 -2.88 14.29
C GLU A 123 -12.21 -3.25 13.65
N ARG A 124 -11.28 -2.28 13.51
CA ARG A 124 -9.97 -2.48 12.88
C ARG A 124 -8.86 -2.78 13.88
N PHE A 125 -9.16 -2.80 15.18
CA PHE A 125 -8.20 -3.12 16.22
C PHE A 125 -8.89 -3.78 17.42
N PRO A 126 -8.24 -4.70 18.13
CA PRO A 126 -8.78 -5.29 19.35
C PRO A 126 -8.78 -4.27 20.49
N LYS A 127 -9.68 -4.43 21.47
CA LYS A 127 -9.82 -3.50 22.61
C LYS A 127 -8.51 -3.24 23.36
N SER A 128 -7.59 -4.21 23.41
CA SER A 128 -6.27 -4.09 24.03
C SER A 128 -5.35 -3.07 23.34
N TYR A 129 -5.66 -2.65 22.12
CA TYR A 129 -4.94 -1.63 21.35
C TYR A 129 -5.64 -0.26 21.37
N THR A 130 -6.64 -0.07 22.23
CA THR A 130 -7.24 1.25 22.50
C THR A 130 -6.26 2.09 23.34
N LYS A 131 -5.35 2.80 22.68
CA LYS A 131 -4.29 3.58 23.33
C LYS A 131 -4.64 5.07 23.46
N PHE A 132 -5.21 5.64 22.41
CA PHE A 132 -5.52 7.06 22.31
C PHE A 132 -7.00 7.31 22.58
N THR A 133 -7.29 8.41 23.26
CA THR A 133 -8.63 8.90 23.56
C THR A 133 -8.82 10.28 22.94
N PRO A 134 -10.06 10.82 22.91
CA PRO A 134 -10.30 12.19 22.46
C PRO A 134 -9.50 13.29 23.17
N LYS A 135 -8.90 13.00 24.33
CA LYS A 135 -8.08 13.96 25.08
C LYS A 135 -6.64 14.06 24.58
N ASP A 136 -6.19 13.07 23.81
CA ASP A 136 -4.81 12.92 23.37
C ASP A 136 -4.54 13.55 21.98
N ILE A 137 -5.57 14.11 21.34
CA ILE A 137 -5.55 14.51 19.93
C ILE A 137 -5.69 16.02 19.80
N ASP A 138 -4.84 16.61 18.96
CA ASP A 138 -4.99 18.00 18.52
C ASP A 138 -6.00 18.09 17.36
N TYR A 139 -7.05 18.88 17.57
CA TYR A 139 -8.13 19.08 16.61
C TYR A 139 -8.02 20.40 15.83
N LYS A 140 -6.94 21.18 15.98
CA LYS A 140 -6.82 22.53 15.42
C LYS A 140 -7.11 22.63 13.92
N ASN A 141 -6.76 21.60 13.15
CA ASN A 141 -6.95 21.57 11.70
C ASN A 141 -8.16 20.71 11.26
N LEU A 142 -8.97 20.24 12.21
CA LEU A 142 -10.09 19.33 11.96
C LEU A 142 -11.43 20.05 12.22
N LYS A 143 -12.39 19.88 11.32
CA LYS A 143 -13.73 20.50 11.40
C LYS A 143 -14.72 19.61 12.19
N VAL A 144 -14.25 19.04 13.30
CA VAL A 144 -15.06 18.25 14.23
C VAL A 144 -16.08 19.13 14.96
N LYS A 145 -17.31 18.65 15.18
CA LYS A 145 -18.40 19.45 15.77
C LYS A 145 -18.78 19.04 17.19
N ASN A 146 -18.50 17.81 17.58
CA ASN A 146 -18.97 17.23 18.84
C ASN A 146 -18.04 16.09 19.31
N ASP A 147 -18.33 15.54 20.49
CA ASP A 147 -17.51 14.47 21.07
C ASP A 147 -17.56 13.16 20.29
N LYS A 148 -18.63 12.91 19.51
CA LYS A 148 -18.71 11.76 18.61
C LYS A 148 -17.69 11.89 17.47
N ASP A 149 -17.57 13.06 16.86
CA ASP A 149 -16.57 13.31 15.81
C ASP A 149 -15.16 13.13 16.38
N LYS A 150 -14.89 13.66 17.58
CA LYS A 150 -13.62 13.49 18.26
C LYS A 150 -13.28 12.03 18.56
N GLN A 151 -14.29 11.23 18.94
CA GLN A 151 -14.13 9.79 19.15
C GLN A 151 -13.79 9.07 17.84
N ILE A 152 -14.43 9.43 16.73
CA ILE A 152 -14.11 8.86 15.41
C ILE A 152 -12.64 9.11 15.05
N VAL A 153 -12.11 10.32 15.32
CA VAL A 153 -10.69 10.61 15.09
C VAL A 153 -9.80 9.74 15.99
N ALA A 154 -10.16 9.54 17.26
CA ALA A 154 -9.40 8.68 18.17
C ALA A 154 -9.41 7.21 17.75
N ASP A 155 -10.55 6.71 17.28
CA ASP A 155 -10.66 5.35 16.77
C ASP A 155 -9.83 5.16 15.49
N TYR A 156 -9.82 6.16 14.60
CA TYR A 156 -8.94 6.16 13.43
C TYR A 156 -7.46 6.10 13.81
N VAL A 157 -7.02 6.94 14.76
CA VAL A 157 -5.63 6.94 15.26
C VAL A 157 -5.25 5.61 15.92
N ASN A 158 -6.15 5.00 16.69
CA ASN A 158 -5.93 3.67 17.27
C ASN A 158 -5.82 2.58 16.20
N SER A 159 -6.62 2.67 15.11
CA SER A 159 -6.49 1.75 14.00
C SER A 159 -5.12 1.87 13.31
N LEU A 160 -4.57 3.09 13.16
CA LEU A 160 -3.22 3.28 12.62
C LEU A 160 -2.15 2.68 13.54
N TYR A 161 -2.29 2.87 14.86
CA TYR A 161 -1.41 2.25 15.84
C TYR A 161 -1.44 0.72 15.77
N TYR A 162 -2.60 0.14 15.48
CA TYR A 162 -2.71 -1.30 15.29
C TYR A 162 -2.11 -1.76 13.96
N THR A 163 -2.30 -1.00 12.87
CA THR A 163 -1.64 -1.28 11.58
C THR A 163 -0.11 -1.30 11.73
N ASP A 164 0.48 -0.39 12.51
CA ASP A 164 1.91 -0.44 12.83
C ASP A 164 2.33 -1.77 13.46
N HIS A 165 1.53 -2.27 14.41
CA HIS A 165 1.77 -3.59 15.02
C HIS A 165 1.67 -4.72 14.00
N VAL A 166 0.62 -4.76 13.17
CA VAL A 166 0.43 -5.76 12.11
C VAL A 166 1.64 -5.77 11.16
N LEU A 167 2.08 -4.60 10.69
CA LEU A 167 3.25 -4.47 9.83
C LEU A 167 4.52 -4.99 10.51
N SER A 168 4.68 -4.72 11.81
CA SER A 168 5.81 -5.24 12.58
C SER A 168 5.84 -6.77 12.61
N GLU A 169 4.69 -7.44 12.72
CA GLU A 169 4.59 -8.90 12.67
C GLU A 169 4.86 -9.45 11.27
N ILE A 170 4.38 -8.77 10.22
CA ILE A 170 4.70 -9.11 8.83
C ILE A 170 6.22 -8.99 8.58
N PHE A 171 6.87 -7.93 9.04
CA PHE A 171 8.32 -7.76 8.87
C PHE A 171 9.12 -8.86 9.56
N LYS A 172 8.67 -9.32 10.74
CA LYS A 172 9.30 -10.43 11.48
C LYS A 172 9.25 -11.76 10.73
N LEU A 173 8.25 -11.98 9.87
CA LEU A 173 8.15 -13.21 9.06
C LEU A 173 9.38 -13.42 8.17
N PHE A 174 10.01 -12.32 7.73
CA PHE A 174 11.09 -12.34 6.74
C PHE A 174 12.46 -11.92 7.28
N LYS A 175 12.59 -11.62 8.58
CA LYS A 175 13.80 -11.02 9.17
C LYS A 175 15.13 -11.69 8.77
N ASP A 176 15.13 -13.02 8.62
CA ASP A 176 16.32 -13.83 8.32
C ASP A 176 16.48 -14.15 6.81
N LYS A 177 15.71 -13.49 5.93
CA LYS A 177 15.68 -13.75 4.48
C LYS A 177 16.26 -12.57 3.70
N ASP A 178 16.71 -12.79 2.46
CA ASP A 178 17.02 -11.71 1.51
C ASP A 178 15.70 -11.12 1.01
N THR A 179 15.22 -10.03 1.61
CA THR A 179 13.85 -9.53 1.40
C THR A 179 13.78 -8.01 1.46
N ILE A 180 13.01 -7.48 0.52
CA ILE A 180 12.51 -6.11 0.48
C ILE A 180 10.98 -6.16 0.57
N ILE A 181 10.39 -5.28 1.37
CA ILE A 181 8.94 -5.18 1.59
C ILE A 181 8.54 -3.75 1.28
N PHE A 182 7.52 -3.61 0.44
CA PHE A 182 6.86 -2.35 0.14
C PHE A 182 5.54 -2.34 0.89
N TYR A 183 5.28 -1.28 1.65
CA TYR A 183 3.98 -0.99 2.22
C TYR A 183 3.48 0.33 1.67
N LEU A 184 2.26 0.32 1.14
CA LEU A 184 1.50 1.51 0.81
C LEU A 184 0.02 1.27 1.11
N SER A 185 -0.68 2.35 1.45
CA SER A 185 -2.14 2.35 1.43
C SER A 185 -2.64 2.50 -0.01
N ASP A 186 -3.78 1.90 -0.34
CA ASP A 186 -4.45 2.11 -1.63
C ASP A 186 -4.92 3.56 -1.77
N HIS A 187 -5.50 4.12 -0.71
CA HIS A 187 -5.80 5.53 -0.56
C HIS A 187 -5.81 5.91 0.92
N ALA A 188 -6.11 7.16 1.25
CA ALA A 188 -6.25 7.63 2.62
C ALA A 188 -7.71 7.95 2.97
N GLN A 189 -7.93 8.40 4.20
CA GLN A 189 -9.24 8.85 4.68
C GLN A 189 -9.16 10.36 4.91
N ASP A 190 -10.12 11.12 4.39
CA ASP A 190 -10.35 12.49 4.86
C ASP A 190 -11.07 12.37 6.20
N ILE A 191 -10.41 12.71 7.30
CA ILE A 191 -10.87 12.65 8.69
C ILE A 191 -11.17 14.08 9.18
N PHE A 192 -12.21 14.69 8.62
CA PHE A 192 -12.67 16.04 8.95
C PHE A 192 -11.71 17.18 8.56
N GLN A 193 -10.66 16.96 7.77
CA GLN A 193 -9.77 18.04 7.32
C GLN A 193 -10.49 18.94 6.30
N SER A 194 -11.12 18.36 5.28
CA SER A 194 -11.75 19.19 4.23
C SER A 194 -13.13 19.71 4.64
N GLY A 195 -13.82 19.03 5.56
CA GLY A 195 -15.22 19.29 5.88
C GLY A 195 -15.64 18.69 7.21
N ASN A 196 -16.93 18.77 7.56
CA ASN A 196 -17.47 18.14 8.77
C ASN A 196 -17.89 16.68 8.55
N THR A 197 -17.20 15.99 7.65
CA THR A 197 -17.45 14.59 7.26
C THR A 197 -16.13 13.83 7.32
N TYR A 198 -16.22 12.51 7.40
CA TYR A 198 -15.07 11.62 7.36
C TYR A 198 -15.30 10.47 6.37
N GLY A 199 -14.22 9.90 5.83
CA GLY A 199 -14.26 8.72 4.98
C GLY A 199 -13.52 8.85 3.66
N HIS A 200 -13.92 8.00 2.70
CA HIS A 200 -13.40 8.00 1.33
C HIS A 200 -13.75 9.31 0.64
N LYS A 201 -12.75 9.98 0.08
CA LYS A 201 -12.95 11.23 -0.63
C LYS A 201 -11.80 11.55 -1.58
N CYS A 202 -12.14 11.95 -2.79
CA CYS A 202 -11.24 12.64 -3.70
C CYS A 202 -10.90 14.04 -3.17
N SER A 203 -9.95 14.10 -2.24
CA SER A 203 -9.41 15.32 -1.64
C SER A 203 -7.92 15.12 -1.42
N GLN A 204 -7.17 16.20 -1.20
CA GLN A 204 -5.75 16.13 -0.89
C GLN A 204 -5.45 15.14 0.26
N TYR A 205 -6.20 15.24 1.36
CA TYR A 205 -6.06 14.34 2.52
C TYR A 205 -6.52 12.89 2.26
N GLY A 206 -7.41 12.67 1.29
CA GLY A 206 -7.88 11.34 0.92
C GLY A 206 -6.94 10.60 -0.03
N VAL A 207 -5.92 11.29 -0.56
CA VAL A 207 -4.91 10.69 -1.44
C VAL A 207 -3.49 10.75 -0.89
N GLU A 208 -3.20 11.53 0.15
CA GLU A 208 -1.91 11.48 0.86
C GLU A 208 -1.77 10.16 1.62
N ILE A 209 -0.94 9.23 1.11
CA ILE A 209 -0.82 7.87 1.65
C ILE A 209 0.54 7.62 2.31
N PRO A 210 0.61 6.74 3.32
CA PRO A 210 1.89 6.23 3.77
C PRO A 210 2.52 5.38 2.67
N PHE A 211 3.81 5.57 2.44
CA PHE A 211 4.63 4.66 1.64
C PHE A 211 5.93 4.38 2.38
N MET A 212 6.24 3.09 2.55
CA MET A 212 7.41 2.64 3.27
C MET A 212 8.09 1.50 2.54
N VAL A 213 9.41 1.50 2.58
CA VAL A 213 10.23 0.38 2.14
C VAL A 213 10.99 -0.17 3.34
N TYR A 214 10.75 -1.42 3.68
CA TYR A 214 11.51 -2.17 4.67
C TYR A 214 12.45 -3.15 3.98
N VAL A 215 13.69 -3.23 4.43
CA VAL A 215 14.69 -4.19 3.97
C VAL A 215 15.27 -4.96 5.15
N THR A 216 15.45 -6.27 4.98
CA THR A 216 16.08 -7.10 6.00
C THR A 216 17.58 -6.84 6.09
N ASP A 217 18.21 -7.28 7.19
CA ASP A 217 19.67 -7.17 7.33
C ASP A 217 20.41 -7.94 6.23
N THR A 218 19.91 -9.11 5.87
CA THR A 218 20.43 -9.90 4.73
C THR A 218 20.33 -9.14 3.42
N PHE A 219 19.20 -8.47 3.14
CA PHE A 219 19.06 -7.67 1.91
C PHE A 219 20.05 -6.51 1.90
N LYS A 220 20.20 -5.79 3.02
CA LYS A 220 21.15 -4.67 3.11
C LYS A 220 22.60 -5.11 2.86
N GLN A 221 23.00 -6.26 3.39
CA GLN A 221 24.35 -6.79 3.21
C GLN A 221 24.61 -7.20 1.76
N LYS A 222 23.63 -7.84 1.10
CA LYS A 222 23.77 -8.33 -0.28
C LYS A 222 23.61 -7.25 -1.34
N HIS A 223 22.79 -6.23 -1.06
CA HIS A 223 22.39 -5.21 -2.05
C HIS A 223 22.62 -3.76 -1.57
N PRO A 224 23.83 -3.39 -1.10
CA PRO A 224 24.08 -2.07 -0.50
C PRO A 224 23.80 -0.90 -1.45
N GLU A 225 24.01 -1.08 -2.76
CA GLU A 225 23.71 -0.04 -3.76
C GLU A 225 22.20 0.21 -3.90
N LYS A 226 21.37 -0.84 -3.83
CA LYS A 226 19.90 -0.68 -3.86
C LYS A 226 19.41 0.08 -2.63
N VAL A 227 19.99 -0.20 -1.46
CA VAL A 227 19.68 0.52 -0.22
C VAL A 227 20.02 2.00 -0.33
N LYS A 228 21.15 2.35 -0.96
CA LYS A 228 21.51 3.76 -1.21
C LYS A 228 20.52 4.45 -2.14
N LEU A 229 20.00 3.76 -3.16
CA LEU A 229 18.98 4.32 -4.07
C LEU A 229 17.67 4.59 -3.32
N ILE A 230 17.21 3.63 -2.51
CA ILE A 230 16.02 3.81 -1.65
C ILE A 230 16.21 5.01 -0.71
N ALA A 231 17.34 5.09 -0.02
CA ALA A 231 17.64 6.16 0.93
C ALA A 231 17.64 7.55 0.29
N LYS A 232 18.07 7.68 -0.97
CA LYS A 232 18.08 8.95 -1.72
C LYS A 232 16.70 9.35 -2.24
N ALA A 233 15.73 8.44 -2.24
CA ALA A 233 14.43 8.66 -2.84
C ALA A 233 13.33 9.09 -1.84
N VAL A 234 13.60 9.06 -0.53
CA VAL A 234 12.59 9.24 0.53
C VAL A 234 11.81 10.56 0.45
N HIS A 235 12.39 11.60 -0.15
CA HIS A 235 11.77 12.93 -0.30
C HIS A 235 11.26 13.22 -1.73
N LYS A 236 11.40 12.27 -2.66
CA LYS A 236 10.95 12.47 -4.04
C LYS A 236 9.41 12.40 -4.10
N PRO A 237 8.74 13.27 -4.88
CA PRO A 237 7.32 13.15 -5.11
C PRO A 237 7.01 11.86 -5.85
N PHE A 238 6.02 11.09 -5.39
CA PHE A 238 5.66 9.82 -5.99
C PHE A 238 4.15 9.63 -6.04
N MET A 239 3.68 8.91 -7.07
CA MET A 239 2.30 8.47 -7.19
C MET A 239 2.26 6.95 -7.19
N SER A 240 1.24 6.36 -6.55
CA SER A 240 1.12 4.92 -6.43
C SER A 240 0.92 4.19 -7.76
N ASP A 241 0.40 4.86 -8.79
CA ASP A 241 0.29 4.29 -10.16
C ASP A 241 1.66 4.00 -10.81
N ASP A 242 2.74 4.60 -10.30
CA ASP A 242 4.09 4.29 -10.77
C ASP A 242 4.76 3.13 -9.99
N LEU A 243 4.03 2.45 -9.09
CA LEU A 243 4.57 1.36 -8.25
C LEU A 243 5.21 0.26 -9.08
N ILE A 244 4.57 -0.18 -10.17
CA ILE A 244 5.09 -1.26 -11.01
C ILE A 244 6.43 -0.90 -11.67
N HIS A 245 6.60 0.37 -12.06
CA HIS A 245 7.82 0.89 -12.66
C HIS A 245 8.97 0.92 -11.66
N THR A 246 8.67 1.06 -10.37
CA THR A 246 9.64 1.10 -9.27
C THR A 246 9.98 -0.29 -8.71
N LEU A 247 8.95 -1.13 -8.50
CA LEU A 247 9.09 -2.41 -7.82
C LEU A 247 9.84 -3.43 -8.68
N LEU A 248 9.52 -3.54 -9.97
CA LEU A 248 10.13 -4.56 -10.83
C LEU A 248 11.64 -4.37 -11.01
N PRO A 249 12.16 -3.17 -11.36
CA PRO A 249 13.61 -2.99 -11.56
C PRO A 249 14.41 -3.24 -10.29
N ILE A 250 13.92 -2.87 -9.11
CA ILE A 250 14.68 -3.06 -7.87
C ILE A 250 14.86 -4.55 -7.51
N VAL A 251 13.98 -5.43 -7.99
CA VAL A 251 14.13 -6.89 -7.86
C VAL A 251 14.78 -7.54 -9.09
N GLY A 252 15.25 -6.73 -10.05
CA GLY A 252 15.97 -7.17 -11.25
C GLY A 252 15.08 -7.70 -12.36
N ILE A 253 13.78 -7.35 -12.37
CA ILE A 253 12.86 -7.66 -13.46
C ILE A 253 12.75 -6.43 -14.35
N HIS A 254 13.03 -6.60 -15.64
CA HIS A 254 12.89 -5.56 -16.64
C HIS A 254 11.92 -6.01 -17.72
N THR A 255 10.93 -5.18 -18.03
CA THR A 255 10.01 -5.40 -19.14
C THR A 255 10.14 -4.28 -20.16
N LYS A 256 9.61 -4.50 -21.37
CA LYS A 256 9.55 -3.48 -22.42
C LYS A 256 8.68 -2.27 -22.06
N ASP A 257 7.76 -2.44 -21.10
CA ASP A 257 6.78 -1.42 -20.70
C ASP A 257 7.29 -0.60 -19.49
N ASN A 258 8.44 -0.95 -18.90
CA ASN A 258 9.06 -0.17 -17.83
C ASN A 258 9.56 1.19 -18.34
N LEU A 259 9.15 2.27 -17.64
CA LEU A 259 9.61 3.63 -17.91
C LEU A 259 10.54 4.09 -16.78
N GLU A 260 11.82 4.35 -17.10
CA GLU A 260 12.81 4.81 -16.11
C GLU A 260 12.48 6.19 -15.51
N SER A 261 11.67 7.00 -16.19
CA SER A 261 11.16 8.27 -15.68
C SER A 261 10.14 8.09 -14.56
N LYS A 262 9.55 6.90 -14.42
CA LYS A 262 8.55 6.54 -13.40
C LYS A 262 9.11 5.60 -12.32
N ASP A 263 10.35 5.11 -12.49
CA ASP A 263 11.05 4.33 -11.46
C ASP A 263 11.62 5.29 -10.40
N LEU A 264 11.02 5.30 -9.21
CA LEU A 264 11.40 6.16 -8.09
C LEU A 264 12.88 6.06 -7.70
N PHE A 265 13.49 4.89 -7.91
CA PHE A 265 14.89 4.61 -7.57
C PHE A 265 15.85 4.86 -8.74
N SER A 266 15.33 5.14 -9.94
CA SER A 266 16.12 5.51 -11.10
C SER A 266 16.75 6.89 -10.94
N PRO A 267 18.00 7.09 -11.42
CA PRO A 267 18.58 8.42 -11.61
C PRO A 267 17.81 9.28 -12.63
N LYS A 268 17.00 8.66 -13.51
CA LYS A 268 16.19 9.34 -14.52
C LYS A 268 14.75 9.60 -14.09
N PHE A 269 14.41 9.29 -12.83
CA PHE A 269 13.08 9.56 -12.28
C PHE A 269 12.69 11.02 -12.47
N ASP A 270 11.50 11.26 -13.01
CA ASP A 270 10.98 12.60 -13.24
C ASP A 270 10.32 13.16 -11.97
N THR A 271 11.08 13.96 -11.21
CA THR A 271 10.56 14.66 -10.03
C THR A 271 9.62 15.81 -10.36
N HIS A 272 9.41 16.12 -11.63
CA HIS A 272 8.53 17.20 -12.10
C HIS A 272 7.24 16.67 -12.74
N ARG A 273 7.01 15.35 -12.74
CA ARG A 273 5.73 14.77 -13.16
C ARG A 273 4.58 15.46 -12.44
N LYS A 274 3.62 15.98 -13.20
CA LYS A 274 2.41 16.57 -12.64
C LYS A 274 1.62 15.46 -11.96
N ARG A 275 1.29 15.65 -10.68
CA ARG A 275 0.56 14.65 -9.91
C ARG A 275 -0.94 14.92 -9.99
N VAL A 276 -1.66 14.10 -10.77
CA VAL A 276 -3.11 14.24 -10.97
C VAL A 276 -3.82 13.10 -10.25
N TYR A 277 -4.77 13.43 -9.38
CA TYR A 277 -5.60 12.45 -8.70
C TYR A 277 -7.07 12.58 -9.11
N CYS A 278 -7.81 11.48 -8.98
CA CYS A 278 -9.21 11.37 -9.36
C CYS A 278 -9.50 11.85 -10.80
N GLY A 279 -8.54 11.63 -11.70
CA GLY A 279 -8.61 11.90 -13.14
C GLY A 279 -8.53 13.37 -13.58
N HIS A 280 -8.59 14.34 -12.67
CA HIS A 280 -8.64 15.76 -13.07
C HIS A 280 -8.11 16.76 -12.03
N LEU A 281 -7.88 16.35 -10.78
CA LEU A 281 -7.44 17.24 -9.72
C LEU A 281 -5.92 17.23 -9.64
N GLU A 282 -5.30 18.40 -9.68
CA GLU A 282 -3.85 18.51 -9.49
C GLU A 282 -3.51 18.54 -8.01
N TYR A 283 -2.55 17.73 -7.60
CA TYR A 283 -2.00 17.72 -6.26
C TYR A 283 -0.87 18.73 -6.13
N HIS A 284 -0.98 19.60 -5.14
CA HIS A 284 0.06 20.52 -4.75
C HIS A 284 0.49 20.15 -3.33
N ALA A 285 1.79 19.89 -3.14
CA ALA A 285 2.31 19.63 -1.81
C ALA A 285 2.10 20.88 -0.93
N PRO A 286 1.70 20.70 0.35
CA PRO A 286 1.49 21.80 1.28
C PRO A 286 2.76 22.57 1.63
#